data_AF-A0A2S5MV52-F1
#
_entry.id   AF-A0A2S5MV52-F1
#
_cell.length_a   1.000
_cell.length_b   1.000
_cell.length_c   1.000
_cell.angle_alpha   90.00
_cell.angle_beta   90.00
_cell.angle_gamma   90.00
#
_symmetry.space_group_name_H-M   'P 1'
#
loop_
_entity.id
_entity.type
_entity.pdbx_description
1 polymer ?
#
loop_
_entity_poly.entity_id
_entity_poly.type
_entity_poly.pdbx_seq_one_letter_code
_entity_poly.pdbx_strand_id
1 'polypeptide(L)'
;MSGLASLPAQAADYAGTWAADLTQCKAGQDSPDAPLIITAKGYDQHEAHCTFDGLKSSGAGEWSGKASCSIEGDKQSISVGLTVSGDTLTLTEDGAARDLLRCP
;
A
#
# COMPACT_ATOMS: atom_id res chain seq x y z
N MET A 1 -7.64 -34.23 -13.55
CA MET A 1 -7.77 -33.86 -12.13
C MET A 1 -6.35 -33.78 -11.58
N SER A 2 -6.07 -32.84 -10.67
CA SER A 2 -4.74 -32.52 -10.08
C SER A 2 -3.98 -31.44 -10.85
N GLY A 3 -3.62 -30.29 -10.27
CA GLY A 3 -3.87 -29.79 -8.93
C GLY A 3 -3.63 -28.27 -8.92
N LEU A 4 -4.52 -27.53 -8.29
CA LEU A 4 -4.27 -26.12 -7.99
C LEU A 4 -3.20 -26.10 -6.92
N ALA A 5 -1.98 -25.72 -7.31
CA ALA A 5 -0.97 -25.33 -6.34
C ALA A 5 -1.56 -24.18 -5.52
N SER A 6 -1.92 -24.45 -4.26
CA SER A 6 -2.17 -23.39 -3.30
C SER A 6 -0.83 -22.69 -3.09
N LEU A 7 -0.61 -21.60 -3.82
CA LEU A 7 0.43 -20.65 -3.49
C LEU A 7 0.27 -20.33 -2.00
N PRO A 8 1.36 -20.33 -1.21
CA PRO A 8 1.28 -19.84 0.15
C PRO A 8 0.65 -18.45 0.07
N ALA A 9 -0.17 -18.07 1.06
CA ALA A 9 -0.65 -16.71 1.18
C ALA A 9 0.58 -15.80 1.17
N GLN A 10 0.93 -15.30 -0.03
CA GLN A 10 1.95 -14.30 -0.26
C GLN A 10 1.61 -13.22 0.76
N ALA A 11 2.56 -12.80 1.59
CA ALA A 11 2.43 -11.49 2.20
C ALA A 11 2.08 -10.58 1.03
N ALA A 12 0.84 -10.09 1.01
CA ALA A 12 0.21 -9.65 -0.22
C ALA A 12 1.15 -8.67 -0.91
N ASP A 13 1.41 -8.84 -2.21
CA ASP A 13 2.61 -8.31 -2.89
C ASP A 13 2.79 -6.78 -2.75
N TYR A 14 1.75 -6.09 -2.28
CA TYR A 14 1.76 -4.69 -1.87
C TYR A 14 2.59 -4.40 -0.61
N ALA A 15 2.85 -5.38 0.25
CA ALA A 15 3.60 -5.17 1.49
C ALA A 15 5.05 -4.85 1.17
N GLY A 16 5.59 -3.82 1.82
CA GLY A 16 6.93 -3.31 1.56
C GLY A 16 6.99 -1.79 1.64
N THR A 17 8.14 -1.26 1.24
CA THR A 17 8.40 0.18 1.20
C THR A 17 8.37 0.65 -0.24
N TRP A 18 7.65 1.74 -0.48
CA TRP A 18 7.35 2.29 -1.80
C TRP A 18 7.60 3.79 -1.81
N ALA A 19 8.15 4.33 -2.88
CA ALA A 19 8.47 5.75 -2.97
C ALA A 19 8.07 6.35 -4.31
N ALA A 20 7.78 7.65 -4.35
CA ALA A 20 7.55 8.35 -5.62
C ALA A 20 8.87 8.51 -6.39
N ASP A 21 10.00 8.62 -5.69
CA ASP A 21 11.34 8.64 -6.24
C ASP A 21 12.28 7.73 -5.40
N LEU A 22 13.16 6.96 -6.04
CA LEU A 22 14.03 6.01 -5.33
C LEU A 22 15.01 6.68 -4.35
N THR A 23 15.30 7.97 -4.50
CA THR A 23 16.11 8.74 -3.55
C THR A 23 15.42 8.90 -2.19
N GLN A 24 14.08 8.87 -2.16
CA GLN A 24 13.26 8.99 -0.96
C GLN A 24 13.28 7.72 -0.10
N CYS A 25 13.67 6.56 -0.66
CA CYS A 25 13.70 5.29 0.07
C CYS A 25 14.59 5.30 1.33
N LYS A 26 15.50 6.27 1.45
CA LYS A 26 16.39 6.43 2.61
C LYS A 26 15.89 7.46 3.63
N ALA A 27 14.83 8.19 3.30
CA ALA A 27 14.25 9.18 4.20
C ALA A 27 13.57 8.48 5.39
N GLY A 28 13.73 9.07 6.57
CA GLY A 28 13.00 8.65 7.77
C GLY A 28 11.51 9.00 7.66
N GLN A 29 10.67 8.29 8.42
CA GLN A 29 9.22 8.57 8.46
C GLN A 29 8.89 9.94 9.09
N ASP A 30 9.84 10.62 9.71
CA ASP A 30 9.70 11.99 10.20
C ASP A 30 9.92 13.05 9.10
N SER A 31 10.26 12.65 7.87
CA SER A 31 10.48 13.55 6.73
C SER A 31 9.24 13.72 5.87
N PRO A 32 8.97 14.92 5.30
CA PRO A 32 7.95 15.09 4.27
C PRO A 32 8.22 14.26 3.00
N ASP A 33 9.47 13.84 2.80
CA ASP A 33 9.89 12.97 1.69
C ASP A 33 9.86 11.47 2.08
N ALA A 34 9.19 11.12 3.18
CA ALA A 34 9.14 9.73 3.64
C ALA A 34 8.53 8.80 2.58
N PRO A 35 9.12 7.60 2.40
CA PRO A 35 8.49 6.58 1.58
C PRO A 35 7.23 6.07 2.27
N LEU A 36 6.32 5.51 1.49
CA LEU A 36 5.15 4.78 1.97
C LEU A 36 5.57 3.40 2.49
N ILE A 37 5.27 3.08 3.74
CA ILE A 37 5.50 1.75 4.32
C ILE A 37 4.16 1.04 4.41
N ILE A 38 3.98 -0.05 3.67
CA ILE A 38 2.75 -0.85 3.67
C ILE A 38 2.98 -2.18 4.36
N THR A 39 2.07 -2.54 5.25
CA THR A 39 1.96 -3.85 5.89
C THR A 39 0.60 -4.47 5.58
N ALA A 40 0.37 -5.72 5.99
CA ALA A 40 -0.95 -6.34 5.88
C ALA A 40 -2.05 -5.61 6.67
N LYS A 41 -1.69 -4.74 7.63
CA LYS A 41 -2.63 -3.99 8.46
C LYS A 41 -3.02 -2.64 7.86
N GLY A 42 -2.22 -2.08 6.96
CA GLY A 42 -2.35 -0.69 6.57
C GLY A 42 -1.05 -0.10 6.07
N TYR A 43 -0.96 1.22 6.01
CA TYR A 43 0.23 1.93 5.58
C TYR A 43 0.50 3.19 6.39
N ASP A 44 1.76 3.57 6.41
CA ASP A 44 2.27 4.79 7.03
C ASP A 44 3.07 5.60 6.01
N GLN A 45 2.90 6.92 6.03
CA GLN A 45 3.71 7.87 5.28
C GLN A 45 3.73 9.22 5.99
N HIS A 46 4.89 9.62 6.51
CA HIS A 46 5.07 10.89 7.23
C HIS A 46 4.02 11.17 8.32
N GLU A 47 2.99 11.94 7.99
CA GLU A 47 1.89 12.34 8.88
C GLU A 47 0.62 11.47 8.69
N ALA A 48 0.59 10.62 7.66
CA ALA A 48 -0.52 9.75 7.35
C ALA A 48 -0.31 8.36 7.97
N HIS A 49 -1.26 7.95 8.80
CA HIS A 49 -1.32 6.63 9.42
C HIS A 49 -2.65 5.98 9.09
N CYS A 50 -2.64 4.94 8.28
CA CYS A 50 -3.85 4.30 7.75
C CYS A 50 -3.91 2.83 8.14
N THR A 51 -5.09 2.40 8.60
CA THR A 51 -5.41 0.99 8.89
C THR A 51 -6.43 0.50 7.88
N PHE A 52 -6.15 -0.62 7.22
CA PHE A 52 -7.09 -1.26 6.31
C PHE A 52 -8.29 -1.83 7.06
N ASP A 53 -9.48 -1.61 6.51
CA ASP A 53 -10.75 -2.18 6.95
C ASP A 53 -11.35 -3.00 5.81
N GLY A 54 -11.13 -4.30 5.86
CA GLY A 54 -11.71 -5.24 4.90
C GLY A 54 -11.11 -5.16 3.48
N LEU A 55 -9.79 -5.01 3.35
CA LEU A 55 -9.10 -5.15 2.08
C LEU A 55 -9.33 -6.54 1.49
N LYS A 56 -9.84 -6.62 0.25
CA LYS A 56 -10.14 -7.87 -0.45
C LYS A 56 -9.36 -7.92 -1.74
N SER A 57 -8.86 -9.11 -2.10
CA SER A 57 -8.28 -9.31 -3.42
C SER A 57 -9.38 -9.33 -4.48
N SER A 58 -9.18 -8.55 -5.55
CA SER A 58 -10.05 -8.52 -6.74
C SER A 58 -9.46 -9.28 -7.94
N GLY A 59 -8.17 -9.64 -7.84
CA GLY A 59 -7.41 -10.30 -8.89
C GLY A 59 -5.97 -10.53 -8.44
N ALA A 60 -5.17 -11.16 -9.30
CA ALA A 60 -3.74 -11.31 -9.04
C ALA A 60 -3.08 -9.91 -8.97
N GLY A 61 -2.39 -9.61 -7.88
CA GLY A 61 -1.77 -8.30 -7.69
C GLY A 61 -2.74 -7.15 -7.40
N GLU A 62 -4.03 -7.41 -7.20
CA GLU A 62 -5.04 -6.36 -7.02
C GLU A 62 -5.82 -6.54 -5.72
N TRP A 63 -5.95 -5.45 -4.97
CA TRP A 63 -6.72 -5.39 -3.73
C TRP A 63 -7.50 -4.08 -3.62
N SER A 64 -8.69 -4.14 -3.04
CA SER A 64 -9.51 -2.96 -2.78
C SER A 64 -10.31 -3.09 -1.48
N GLY A 65 -10.63 -1.96 -0.87
CA GLY A 65 -11.40 -1.93 0.37
C GLY A 65 -11.54 -0.52 0.94
N LYS A 66 -11.68 -0.44 2.25
CA LYS A 66 -11.66 0.82 3.01
C LYS A 66 -10.39 0.91 3.84
N ALA A 67 -10.02 2.14 4.19
CA ALA A 67 -9.01 2.41 5.20
C ALA A 67 -9.52 3.48 6.17
N SER A 68 -9.16 3.34 7.44
CA SER A 68 -9.29 4.39 8.45
C SER A 68 -7.95 5.07 8.60
N CYS A 69 -7.88 6.35 8.24
CA CYS A 69 -6.66 7.14 8.23
C CYS A 69 -6.70 8.23 9.29
N SER A 70 -5.54 8.53 9.87
CA SER A 70 -5.26 9.73 10.65
C SER A 70 -4.21 10.52 9.90
N ILE A 71 -4.56 11.72 9.43
CA ILE A 71 -3.66 12.62 8.68
C ILE A 71 -3.58 13.91 9.48
N GLU A 72 -2.39 14.32 9.91
CA GLU A 72 -2.21 15.50 10.80
C GLU A 72 -3.07 15.46 12.08
N GLY A 73 -3.51 14.26 12.50
CA GLY A 73 -4.41 14.05 13.64
C GLY A 73 -5.90 13.98 13.30
N ASP A 74 -6.30 14.32 12.07
CA ASP A 74 -7.67 14.24 11.61
C ASP A 74 -8.02 12.85 11.09
N LYS A 75 -9.10 12.29 11.65
CA LYS A 75 -9.57 10.95 11.30
C LYS A 75 -10.54 10.99 10.13
N GLN A 76 -10.28 10.15 9.15
CA GLN A 76 -11.10 10.00 7.95
C GLN A 76 -11.18 8.54 7.52
N SER A 77 -12.28 8.17 6.86
CA SER A 77 -12.42 6.86 6.23
C SER A 77 -12.46 7.04 4.72
N ILE A 78 -11.54 6.35 4.04
CA ILE A 78 -11.33 6.48 2.59
C ILE A 78 -11.51 5.13 1.91
N SER A 79 -11.80 5.16 0.61
CA SER A 79 -11.60 4.01 -0.26
C SER A 79 -10.13 3.87 -0.64
N VAL A 80 -9.65 2.64 -0.65
CA VAL A 80 -8.26 2.31 -1.01
C VAL A 80 -8.23 1.19 -2.05
N GLY A 81 -7.36 1.35 -3.04
CA GLY A 81 -6.99 0.34 -4.02
C GLY A 81 -5.48 0.18 -4.10
N LEU A 82 -5.00 -1.06 -4.21
CA LEU A 82 -3.60 -1.41 -4.38
C LEU A 82 -3.49 -2.31 -5.61
N THR A 83 -2.69 -1.89 -6.59
CA THR A 83 -2.36 -2.72 -7.76
C THR A 83 -0.86 -2.84 -7.87
N VAL A 84 -0.34 -4.07 -7.82
CA VAL A 84 1.09 -4.38 -7.91
C VAL A 84 1.40 -5.03 -9.24
N SER A 85 2.36 -4.45 -9.95
CA SER A 85 2.91 -5.00 -11.19
C SER A 85 4.44 -4.93 -11.13
N GLY A 86 5.07 -6.05 -10.78
CA GLY A 86 6.51 -6.11 -10.55
C GLY A 86 6.94 -5.18 -9.40
N ASP A 87 7.80 -4.21 -9.73
CA ASP A 87 8.34 -3.22 -8.78
C ASP A 87 7.57 -1.89 -8.78
N THR A 88 6.36 -1.88 -9.35
CA THR A 88 5.45 -0.73 -9.30
C THR A 88 4.21 -1.07 -8.48
N LEU A 89 3.85 -0.16 -7.57
CA LEU A 89 2.57 -0.13 -6.88
C LEU A 89 1.78 1.08 -7.37
N THR A 90 0.58 0.86 -7.87
CA THR A 90 -0.43 1.91 -8.01
C THR A 90 -1.28 1.94 -6.74
N LEU A 91 -1.16 3.00 -5.95
CA LEU A 91 -2.04 3.28 -4.80
C LEU A 91 -3.16 4.22 -5.26
N THR A 92 -4.41 3.79 -5.06
CA THR A 92 -5.60 4.61 -5.34
C THR A 92 -6.28 4.98 -4.03
N GLU A 93 -6.36 6.26 -3.70
CA GLU A 93 -7.06 6.80 -2.53
C GLU A 93 -8.24 7.67 -3.01
N ASP A 94 -9.47 7.29 -2.67
CA ASP A 94 -10.69 8.00 -3.10
C ASP A 94 -10.77 8.31 -4.60
N GLY A 95 -10.29 7.35 -5.41
CA GLY A 95 -10.28 7.43 -6.86
C GLY A 95 -9.08 8.18 -7.45
N ALA A 96 -8.25 8.81 -6.62
CA ALA A 96 -6.99 9.42 -7.05
C ALA A 96 -5.86 8.38 -6.99
N ALA A 97 -5.27 8.08 -8.15
CA ALA A 97 -4.18 7.10 -8.27
C ALA A 97 -2.80 7.77 -8.32
N ARG A 98 -1.81 7.15 -7.68
CA ARG A 98 -0.39 7.45 -7.86
C ARG A 98 0.42 6.17 -7.98
N ASP A 99 1.44 6.20 -8.83
CA ASP A 99 2.41 5.12 -8.97
C ASP A 99 3.61 5.35 -8.05
N LEU A 100 4.07 4.27 -7.44
CA LEU A 100 5.20 4.24 -6.52
C LEU A 100 6.14 3.11 -6.92
N LEU A 101 7.43 3.35 -6.74
CA LEU A 101 8.50 2.42 -7.02
C LEU A 101 8.87 1.65 -5.75
N ARG A 102 9.08 0.34 -5.89
CA ARG A 102 9.54 -0.50 -4.79
C ARG A 102 10.94 -0.05 -4.37
N CYS A 103 11.10 0.20 -3.08
CA CYS A 103 12.42 0.46 -2.51
C CYS A 103 13.24 -0.84 -2.46
N PRO A 104 14.56 -0.77 -2.74
CA PRO A 104 15.46 -1.92 -2.76
C PRO A 104 15.75 -2.48 -1.36
#